data_AF-A0A1S1MT16-F1
#
_entry.id   AF-A0A1S1MT16-F1
#
_cell.length_a   1.000
_cell.length_b   1.000
_cell.length_c   1.000
_cell.angle_alpha   90.00
_cell.angle_beta   90.00
_cell.angle_gamma   90.00
#
_symmetry.space_group_name_H-M   'P 1'
#
loop_
_entity.id
_entity.type
_entity.pdbx_description
1 polymer ?
#
loop_
_entity_poly.entity_id
_entity_poly.type
_entity_poly.pdbx_seq_one_letter_code
_entity_poly.pdbx_strand_id
1 'polypeptide(L)'
;MNLKLLEQLENAVIKAPLNFDFGGVNFQFTAHIKMISTERIDELTVTQRAEDKELVTELLVGWDDFVDQGETVAFSHEVLAQLLKYGGIAGRLAAECINAQYRVQEKN
;
A
#
# COMPACT_ATOMS: atom_id res chain seq x y z
N MET A 1 21.54 5.28 -22.38
CA MET A 1 20.33 4.92 -23.13
C MET A 1 19.22 4.75 -22.11
N ASN A 2 18.22 5.63 -22.06
CA ASN A 2 17.11 5.48 -21.12
C ASN A 2 16.15 4.41 -21.65
N LEU A 3 15.94 3.37 -20.86
CA LEU A 3 15.02 2.28 -21.17
C LEU A 3 13.61 2.75 -20.80
N LYS A 4 12.81 3.15 -21.79
CA LYS A 4 11.43 3.64 -21.59
C LYS A 4 10.53 2.70 -20.78
N LEU A 5 10.78 1.40 -20.85
CA LEU A 5 10.04 0.40 -20.07
C LEU A 5 10.37 0.48 -18.57
N LEU A 6 11.60 0.84 -18.20
CA LEU A 6 11.97 1.07 -16.80
C LEU A 6 11.32 2.35 -16.27
N GLU A 7 11.29 3.43 -17.05
CA GLU A 7 10.58 4.67 -16.69
C GLU A 7 9.07 4.45 -16.47
N GLN A 8 8.46 3.51 -17.21
CA GLN A 8 7.06 3.12 -16.99
C GLN A 8 6.88 2.31 -15.70
N LEU A 9 7.84 1.46 -15.34
CA LEU A 9 7.80 0.68 -14.09
C LEU A 9 7.96 1.56 -12.84
N GLU A 10 8.78 2.61 -12.91
CA GLU A 10 8.93 3.58 -11.81
C GLU A 10 7.63 4.29 -11.43
N ASN A 11 6.69 4.37 -12.38
CA ASN A 11 5.37 4.97 -12.19
C ASN A 11 4.26 3.91 -12.10
N ALA A 12 4.60 2.63 -12.06
CA ALA A 12 3.63 1.56 -12.02
C ALA A 12 2.96 1.47 -10.64
N VAL A 13 1.67 1.13 -10.66
CA VAL A 13 0.85 0.97 -9.47
C VAL A 13 0.26 -0.44 -9.47
N ILE A 14 0.45 -1.13 -8.36
CA ILE A 14 -0.10 -2.46 -8.09
C ILE A 14 -1.49 -2.27 -7.47
N LYS A 15 -2.52 -2.85 -8.07
CA LYS A 15 -3.86 -2.89 -7.48
C LYS A 15 -4.02 -4.13 -6.61
N ALA A 16 -4.23 -3.94 -5.32
CA ALA A 16 -4.34 -5.00 -4.34
C ALA A 16 -5.71 -4.94 -3.63
N PRO A 17 -6.64 -5.88 -3.90
CA PRO A 17 -7.91 -5.93 -3.20
C PRO A 17 -7.68 -6.31 -1.73
N LEU A 18 -8.25 -5.50 -0.85
CA LEU A 18 -8.20 -5.68 0.60
C LEU A 18 -9.60 -5.92 1.13
N ASN A 19 -9.69 -6.90 2.03
CA ASN A 19 -10.87 -7.17 2.84
C ASN A 19 -10.39 -7.69 4.20
N PHE A 20 -10.63 -6.92 5.27
CA PHE A 20 -10.25 -7.31 6.62
C PHE A 20 -11.16 -6.64 7.66
N ASP A 21 -11.32 -7.32 8.79
CA ASP A 21 -12.06 -6.79 9.94
C ASP A 21 -11.10 -6.29 11.02
N PHE A 22 -11.40 -5.13 11.60
CA PHE A 22 -10.67 -4.59 12.74
C PHE A 22 -11.65 -4.00 13.76
N GLY A 23 -11.65 -4.55 14.99
CA GLY A 23 -12.54 -4.06 16.05
C GLY A 23 -14.03 -4.19 15.75
N GLY A 24 -14.43 -5.13 14.88
CA GLY A 24 -15.81 -5.28 14.41
C GLY A 24 -16.22 -4.36 13.26
N VAL A 25 -15.28 -3.57 12.72
CA VAL A 25 -15.46 -2.75 11.51
C VAL A 25 -14.80 -3.45 10.33
N ASN A 26 -15.57 -3.65 9.25
CA ASN A 26 -15.05 -4.22 8.01
C ASN A 26 -14.44 -3.12 7.14
N PHE A 27 -13.23 -3.37 6.64
CA PHE A 27 -12.54 -2.55 5.66
C PHE A 27 -12.43 -3.33 4.36
N GLN A 28 -13.12 -2.85 3.32
CA GLN A 28 -13.08 -3.42 1.98
C GLN A 28 -12.81 -2.31 0.95
N PHE A 29 -11.71 -2.44 0.20
CA PHE A 29 -11.30 -1.50 -0.83
C PHE A 29 -10.17 -2.09 -1.68
N THR A 30 -9.85 -1.48 -2.81
CA THR A 30 -8.68 -1.86 -3.62
C THR A 30 -7.56 -0.87 -3.39
N ALA A 31 -6.49 -1.27 -2.69
CA ALA A 31 -5.31 -0.43 -2.49
C ALA A 31 -4.52 -0.24 -3.78
N HIS A 32 -4.01 0.98 -3.98
CA HIS A 32 -3.08 1.33 -5.06
C HIS A 32 -1.69 1.49 -4.45
N ILE A 33 -0.82 0.54 -4.73
CA ILE A 33 0.50 0.44 -4.11
C ILE A 33 1.55 0.81 -5.16
N LYS A 34 2.37 1.81 -4.86
CA LYS A 34 3.49 2.21 -5.71
C LYS A 34 4.47 1.04 -5.87
N MET A 35 4.85 0.73 -7.09
CA MET A 35 5.92 -0.22 -7.35
C MET A 35 7.28 0.40 -6.99
N ILE A 36 8.11 -0.35 -6.31
CA ILE A 36 9.47 0.07 -5.93
C ILE A 36 10.49 -1.00 -6.36
N SER A 37 11.77 -0.61 -6.40
CA SER A 37 12.85 -1.55 -6.72
C SER A 37 13.04 -2.59 -5.61
N THR A 38 13.60 -3.75 -5.97
CA THR A 38 13.97 -4.78 -4.99
C THR A 38 14.90 -4.24 -3.91
N GLU A 39 15.88 -3.42 -4.29
CA GLU A 39 16.79 -2.76 -3.34
C GLU A 39 16.02 -1.93 -2.30
N ARG A 40 14.99 -1.19 -2.72
CA ARG A 40 14.16 -0.38 -1.80
C ARG A 40 13.31 -1.26 -0.88
N ILE A 41 12.80 -2.40 -1.36
CA ILE A 41 12.08 -3.37 -0.51
C ILE A 41 13.00 -3.90 0.58
N ASP A 42 14.23 -4.28 0.24
CA ASP A 42 15.22 -4.80 1.18
C ASP A 42 15.64 -3.74 2.21
N GLU A 43 15.75 -2.48 1.79
CA GLU A 43 15.95 -1.35 2.71
C GLU A 43 14.82 -1.24 3.72
N LEU A 44 13.57 -1.26 3.27
CA LEU A 44 12.38 -1.08 4.10
C LEU A 44 12.08 -2.27 5.03
N THR A 45 12.51 -3.48 4.66
CA THR A 45 12.14 -4.73 5.37
C THR A 45 13.28 -5.35 6.18
N VAL A 46 14.53 -5.20 5.73
CA VAL A 46 15.71 -5.88 6.32
C VAL A 46 16.63 -4.89 7.02
N THR A 47 16.94 -3.76 6.39
CA THR A 47 18.06 -2.89 6.82
C THR A 47 17.61 -1.75 7.72
N GLN A 48 16.52 -1.09 7.37
CA GLN A 48 15.85 -0.08 8.17
C GLN A 48 14.42 -0.53 8.32
N ARG A 49 14.11 -1.14 9.45
CA ARG A 49 12.75 -1.58 9.77
C ARG A 49 11.88 -0.33 9.93
N ALA A 50 11.38 0.18 8.81
CA ALA A 50 10.53 1.36 8.79
C ALA A 50 9.31 1.09 9.67
N GLU A 51 8.82 2.11 10.36
CA GLU A 51 7.56 1.96 11.07
C GLU A 51 6.44 1.71 10.05
N ASP A 52 5.49 0.84 10.38
CA ASP A 52 4.38 0.47 9.48
C ASP A 52 3.70 1.72 8.88
N LYS A 53 3.56 2.78 9.68
CA LYS A 53 3.00 4.05 9.25
C LYS A 53 3.83 4.73 8.16
N GLU A 54 5.14 4.76 8.29
CA GLU A 54 6.04 5.40 7.31
C GLU A 54 6.01 4.61 6.01
N LEU A 55 6.08 3.28 6.10
CA LEU A 55 6.02 2.38 4.96
C LEU A 55 4.71 2.55 4.18
N VAL A 56 3.56 2.57 4.88
CA VAL A 56 2.26 2.78 4.21
C VAL A 56 2.17 4.18 3.60
N THR A 57 2.71 5.21 4.27
CA THR A 57 2.71 6.58 3.74
C THR A 57 3.55 6.69 2.46
N GLU A 58 4.64 5.93 2.36
CA GLU A 58 5.49 5.90 1.16
C GLU A 58 4.83 5.12 0.01
N LEU A 59 4.20 3.98 0.31
CA LEU A 59 3.81 3.00 -0.70
C LEU A 59 2.34 3.07 -1.11
N LEU A 60 1.43 3.47 -0.22
CA LEU A 60 0.00 3.54 -0.53
C LEU A 60 -0.33 4.91 -1.15
N VAL A 61 -0.52 4.93 -2.46
CA VAL A 61 -0.73 6.16 -3.25
C VAL A 61 -2.18 6.39 -3.66
N GLY A 62 -3.08 5.48 -3.31
CA GLY A 62 -4.50 5.55 -3.67
C GLY A 62 -5.30 4.36 -3.18
N TRP A 63 -6.62 4.43 -3.39
CA TRP A 63 -7.51 3.28 -3.35
C TRP A 63 -8.76 3.51 -4.20
N ASP A 64 -9.38 2.42 -4.64
CA ASP A 64 -10.73 2.39 -5.21
C ASP A 64 -11.71 1.72 -4.23
N ASP A 65 -13.01 2.02 -4.38
CA ASP A 65 -14.12 1.32 -3.71
C ASP A 65 -14.12 1.36 -2.18
N PHE A 66 -13.41 2.30 -1.55
CA PHE A 66 -13.50 2.49 -0.10
C PHE A 66 -14.80 3.21 0.26
N VAL A 67 -15.66 2.53 1.02
CA VAL A 67 -16.97 3.05 1.45
C VAL A 67 -17.01 3.16 2.96
N ASP A 68 -17.40 4.33 3.48
CA ASP A 68 -17.69 4.56 4.89
C ASP A 68 -19.10 5.14 5.03
N GLN A 69 -19.92 4.55 5.89
CA GLN A 69 -21.31 4.95 6.13
C GLN A 69 -22.18 5.12 4.86
N GLY A 70 -21.88 4.36 3.80
CA GLY A 70 -22.60 4.41 2.53
C GLY A 70 -22.09 5.47 1.54
N GLU A 71 -21.05 6.23 1.90
CA GLU A 71 -20.40 7.20 1.03
C GLU A 71 -19.02 6.72 0.58
N THR A 72 -18.66 7.00 -0.67
CA THR A 72 -17.33 6.69 -1.20
C THR A 72 -16.31 7.66 -0.60
N VAL A 73 -15.29 7.11 0.05
CA VAL A 73 -14.19 7.86 0.64
C VAL A 73 -13.05 7.95 -0.37
N ALA A 74 -12.89 9.13 -0.96
CA ALA A 74 -11.76 9.40 -1.84
C ALA A 74 -10.43 9.31 -1.09
N PHE A 75 -9.38 8.87 -1.79
CA PHE A 75 -8.05 8.88 -1.22
C PHE A 75 -7.59 10.29 -0.88
N SER A 76 -7.12 10.48 0.35
CA SER A 76 -6.38 11.67 0.76
C SER A 76 -5.38 11.32 1.86
N HIS A 77 -4.30 12.10 1.93
CA HIS A 77 -3.30 11.94 3.00
C HIS A 77 -3.91 12.14 4.40
N GLU A 78 -4.95 12.96 4.51
CA GLU A 78 -5.65 13.19 5.77
C GLU A 78 -6.44 11.95 6.22
N VAL A 79 -7.17 11.30 5.29
CA VAL A 79 -7.89 10.06 5.58
C VAL A 79 -6.90 8.95 5.90
N LEU A 80 -5.82 8.83 5.12
CA LEU A 80 -4.76 7.87 5.40
C LEU A 80 -4.15 8.09 6.80
N ALA A 81 -3.83 9.34 7.16
CA ALA A 81 -3.30 9.65 8.48
C ALA A 81 -4.27 9.29 9.62
N GLN A 82 -5.58 9.38 9.40
CA GLN A 82 -6.60 8.93 10.37
C GLN A 82 -6.60 7.40 10.53
N LEU A 83 -6.56 6.65 9.42
CA LEU A 83 -6.47 5.19 9.45
C LEU A 83 -5.20 4.72 10.19
N LEU A 84 -4.07 5.36 9.92
CA LEU A 84 -2.77 5.02 10.50
C LEU A 84 -2.62 5.42 11.98
N LYS A 85 -3.61 6.06 12.61
CA LYS A 85 -3.66 6.22 14.07
C LYS A 85 -3.83 4.87 14.78
N TYR A 86 -4.37 3.87 14.09
CA TYR A 86 -4.59 2.53 14.63
C TYR A 86 -3.47 1.60 14.17
N GLY A 87 -2.59 1.18 15.09
CA GLY A 87 -1.43 0.35 14.77
C GLY A 87 -1.77 -0.97 14.08
N GLY A 88 -2.91 -1.60 14.41
CA GLY A 88 -3.35 -2.82 13.72
C GLY A 88 -3.74 -2.59 12.26
N ILE A 89 -4.34 -1.44 11.94
CA ILE A 89 -4.62 -1.04 10.56
C ILE A 89 -3.32 -0.73 9.84
N ALA A 90 -2.42 0.04 10.47
CA ALA A 90 -1.11 0.35 9.90
C ALA A 90 -0.32 -0.93 9.55
N GLY A 91 -0.21 -1.88 10.48
CA GLY A 91 0.49 -3.14 10.23
C GLY A 91 -0.17 -3.99 9.14
N ARG A 92 -1.50 -4.02 9.06
CA ARG A 92 -2.20 -4.75 7.98
C ARG A 92 -1.91 -4.14 6.61
N LEU A 93 -1.98 -2.81 6.50
CA LEU A 93 -1.68 -2.11 5.26
C LEU A 93 -0.21 -2.23 4.88
N ALA A 94 0.69 -2.18 5.86
CA ALA A 94 2.13 -2.32 5.63
C ALA A 94 2.49 -3.70 5.09
N ALA A 95 1.95 -4.75 5.71
CA ALA A 95 2.10 -6.12 5.24
C ALA A 95 1.58 -6.28 3.80
N GLU A 96 0.43 -5.69 3.47
CA GLU A 96 -0.09 -5.76 2.11
C GLU A 96 0.79 -4.98 1.11
N CYS A 97 1.30 -3.81 1.48
CA CYS A 97 2.20 -3.02 0.65
C CYS A 97 3.44 -3.84 0.24
N ILE A 98 4.03 -4.58 1.18
CA ILE A 98 5.18 -5.45 0.93
C ILE A 98 4.79 -6.69 0.14
N ASN A 99 3.74 -7.41 0.56
CA ASN A 99 3.29 -8.63 -0.11
C ASN A 99 2.91 -8.36 -1.58
N ALA A 100 2.33 -7.20 -1.86
CA ALA A 100 2.01 -6.78 -3.22
C ALA A 100 3.23 -6.71 -4.12
N GLN A 101 4.38 -6.24 -3.60
CA GLN A 101 5.63 -6.22 -4.38
C GLN A 101 6.09 -7.63 -4.73
N TYR A 102 6.11 -8.55 -3.75
CA TYR A 102 6.55 -9.93 -3.97
C TYR A 102 5.62 -10.68 -4.94
N ARG A 103 4.30 -10.48 -4.87
CA ARG A 103 3.35 -11.12 -5.80
C ARG A 103 3.56 -10.72 -7.26
N VAL A 104 4.07 -9.52 -7.54
CA VAL A 104 4.40 -9.10 -8.90
C VAL A 104 5.72 -9.70 -9.36
N GLN A 105 6.66 -9.92 -8.44
CA GLN A 105 7.93 -10.60 -8.74
C GLN A 105 7.72 -12.10 -9.03
N GLU A 106 6.86 -12.79 -8.29
CA GLU A 106 6.63 -14.24 -8.43
C GLU A 106 5.78 -14.64 -9.66
N LYS A 107 5.04 -13.69 -10.25
CA LYS A 107 4.20 -13.95 -11.42
C LYS A 107 4.93 -13.85 -12.77
N ASN A 108 6.24 -13.62 -12.75
CA ASN A 108 7.12 -13.55 -13.93
C ASN A 108 8.25 -14.58 -13.85
#